data_AF-A0A1V5XFU7-F1
#
_entry.id   AF-A0A1V5XFU7-F1
#
_cell.length_a   1.000
_cell.length_b   1.000
_cell.length_c   1.000
_cell.angle_alpha   90.00
_cell.angle_beta   90.00
_cell.angle_gamma   90.00
#
_symmetry.space_group_name_H-M   'P 1'
#
loop_
_entity.id
_entity.type
_entity.pdbx_description
1 polymer ?
#
loop_
_entity_poly.entity_id
_entity_poly.type
_entity_poly.pdbx_seq_one_letter_code
_entity_poly.pdbx_strand_id
1 'polypeptide(L)' 'MRKKAVDEKEIIHILSAIARGNVGDEPVKVGERLKAVELLGKKYDMFGPCEPSVGDIRVVVDYVGKCEGSV' A
#
# COMPACT_ATOMS: atom_id res chain seq x y z
N MET A 1 -29.59 -0.77 -17.95
CA MET A 1 -29.05 -1.52 -16.79
C MET A 1 -29.01 -0.60 -15.58
N ARG A 2 -29.78 -0.85 -14.52
CA ARG A 2 -29.70 -0.07 -13.27
C ARG A 2 -28.47 -0.56 -12.49
N LYS A 3 -27.52 0.33 -12.20
CA LYS A 3 -26.41 0.03 -11.28
C LYS A 3 -26.99 -0.05 -9.87
N LYS A 4 -26.96 -1.23 -9.25
CA LYS A 4 -27.36 -1.39 -7.85
C LYS A 4 -26.21 -0.85 -7.00
N ALA A 5 -26.44 0.23 -6.27
CA ALA A 5 -25.46 0.71 -5.29
C ALA A 5 -25.37 -0.34 -4.18
N VAL A 6 -24.15 -0.78 -3.89
CA VAL A 6 -23.85 -1.74 -2.82
C VAL A 6 -23.67 -0.93 -1.54
N ASP A 7 -24.26 -1.39 -0.44
CA ASP A 7 -24.15 -0.71 0.85
C ASP A 7 -22.74 -0.83 1.41
N GLU A 8 -22.29 0.17 2.16
CA GLU A 8 -20.94 0.18 2.73
C GLU A 8 -20.69 -1.02 3.66
N LYS A 9 -21.69 -1.43 4.45
CA LYS A 9 -21.57 -2.59 5.34
C LYS A 9 -21.44 -3.89 4.55
N GLU A 10 -22.14 -3.97 3.41
CA GLU A 10 -22.06 -5.09 2.49
C GLU A 10 -20.65 -5.18 1.88
N ILE A 11 -20.05 -4.04 1.49
CA ILE A 11 -18.66 -3.98 1.01
C ILE A 11 -17.68 -4.48 2.10
N ILE A 12 -17.82 -3.99 3.33
CA ILE A 12 -16.96 -4.41 4.45
C ILE A 12 -17.08 -5.93 4.70
N HIS A 13 -18.31 -6.46 4.65
CA HIS A 13 -18.56 -7.88 4.85
C HIS A 13 -17.88 -8.73 3.75
N ILE A 14 -18.04 -8.32 2.49
CA ILE A 14 -17.42 -9.00 1.33
C ILE A 14 -15.90 -8.98 1.45
N LEU A 15 -15.29 -7.81 1.69
CA LEU A 15 -13.83 -7.70 1.84
C LEU A 15 -13.31 -8.54 3.02
N SER A 16 -14.06 -8.61 4.12
CA SER A 16 -13.72 -9.45 5.29
C SER A 16 -13.81 -10.95 4.98
N ALA A 17 -14.74 -11.37 4.13
CA ALA A 17 -14.83 -12.75 3.66
C ALA A 17 -13.66 -13.09 2.73
N ILE A 18 -13.33 -12.19 1.78
CA ILE A 18 -12.19 -12.34 0.85
C ILE A 18 -10.88 -12.44 1.64
N ALA A 19 -10.62 -11.55 2.60
CA ALA A 19 -9.40 -11.56 3.40
C ALA A 19 -9.19 -12.90 4.15
N ARG A 20 -10.29 -13.49 4.64
CA ARG A 20 -10.29 -14.81 5.31
C ARG A 20 -10.16 -15.98 4.33
N GLY A 21 -10.41 -15.77 3.04
CA GLY A 21 -10.47 -16.83 2.03
C GLY A 21 -11.79 -17.62 2.06
N ASN A 22 -12.83 -17.09 2.69
CA ASN A 22 -14.12 -17.76 2.87
C ASN A 22 -15.12 -17.34 1.78
N VAL A 23 -14.69 -17.27 0.52
CA VAL A 23 -15.52 -16.81 -0.60
C VAL A 23 -15.52 -17.86 -1.70
N GLY A 24 -16.69 -18.45 -1.95
CA GLY A 24 -16.86 -19.50 -2.93
C GLY A 24 -16.20 -20.82 -2.52
N ASP A 25 -16.19 -21.76 -3.47
CA ASP A 25 -15.61 -23.10 -3.29
C ASP A 25 -14.13 -23.16 -3.71
N GLU A 26 -13.64 -22.16 -4.46
CA GLU A 26 -12.24 -22.08 -4.90
C GLU A 26 -11.37 -21.26 -3.92
N PRO A 27 -10.10 -21.66 -3.72
CA PRO A 27 -9.20 -20.91 -2.87
C PRO A 27 -8.87 -19.54 -3.46
N VAL A 28 -9.18 -18.49 -2.70
CA VAL A 28 -8.86 -17.09 -3.06
C VAL A 28 -7.35 -16.90 -3.16
N LYS A 29 -6.88 -16.23 -4.23
CA LYS A 29 -5.45 -15.97 -4.43
C LYS A 29 -4.90 -15.10 -3.31
N VAL A 30 -3.67 -15.39 -2.87
CA VAL A 30 -3.01 -14.63 -1.80
C VAL A 30 -2.98 -13.12 -2.09
N GLY A 31 -2.72 -12.71 -3.34
CA GLY A 31 -2.72 -11.30 -3.73
C GLY A 31 -4.08 -10.61 -3.55
N GLU A 32 -5.18 -11.31 -3.81
CA GLU A 32 -6.54 -10.79 -3.63
C GLU A 32 -6.88 -10.65 -2.15
N ARG A 33 -6.47 -11.62 -1.33
CA ARG A 33 -6.61 -11.56 0.13
C ARG A 33 -5.84 -10.38 0.72
N LEU A 34 -4.60 -10.16 0.29
CA LEU A 34 -3.78 -9.03 0.72
C LEU A 34 -4.40 -7.70 0.30
N LYS A 35 -4.94 -7.63 -0.92
CA LYS A 35 -5.61 -6.40 -1.38
C LYS A 35 -6.86 -6.08 -0.56
N ALA A 36 -7.63 -7.10 -0.17
CA ALA A 36 -8.79 -6.92 0.70
C ALA A 36 -8.38 -6.39 2.09
N VAL A 37 -7.28 -6.88 2.66
CA VAL A 37 -6.71 -6.37 3.92
C VAL A 37 -6.25 -4.92 3.78
N GLU A 38 -5.58 -4.57 2.69
CA GLU A 38 -5.15 -3.18 2.41
C GLU A 38 -6.35 -2.22 2.39
N LEU A 39 -7.43 -2.58 1.69
CA LEU A 39 -8.64 -1.77 1.59
C LEU A 39 -9.36 -1.62 2.93
N LEU A 40 -9.45 -2.69 3.72
CA LEU A 40 -10.01 -2.64 5.07
C LEU A 40 -9.17 -1.77 5.99
N GLY A 41 -7.84 -1.92 5.98
CA GLY A 41 -6.98 -1.12 6.84
C GLY A 41 -6.97 0.36 6.46
N LYS A 42 -7.07 0.72 5.17
CA LYS A 42 -7.30 2.11 4.74
C LYS A 42 -8.62 2.67 5.28
N LYS A 43 -9.67 1.86 5.33
CA LYS A 43 -10.98 2.29 5.83
C LYS A 43 -10.97 2.59 7.33
N TYR A 44 -10.20 1.83 8.11
CA TYR A 44 -10.07 1.98 9.56
C TYR A 44 -8.80 2.72 9.99
N ASP A 45 -8.11 3.38 9.05
CA ASP A 45 -6.86 4.13 9.30
C ASP A 45 -5.79 3.31 10.05
N MET A 46 -5.70 2.02 9.74
CA MET A 46 -4.77 1.09 10.39
C MET A 46 -3.35 1.18 9.83
N PHE A 47 -3.21 1.77 8.64
CA PHE A 47 -1.92 1.97 7.99
C PHE A 47 -1.62 3.47 8.02
N GLY A 48 -0.71 3.86 8.92
CA GLY A 48 -0.21 5.23 8.97
C GLY A 48 0.44 5.62 7.63
N PRO A 49 0.55 6.93 7.36
CA PRO A 49 1.20 7.41 6.16
C PRO A 49 2.66 6.94 6.16
N CYS A 50 3.11 6.39 5.03
CA CYS A 50 4.53 6.24 4.77
C CYS A 50 5.05 7.63 4.35
N GLU A 51 5.20 8.53 5.31
CA GLU A 51 5.88 9.79 5.03
C GLU A 51 7.38 9.51 4.92
N PRO A 52 8.04 9.86 3.80
CA PRO A 52 9.49 9.91 3.79
C PRO A 52 9.89 10.95 4.83
N SER A 53 10.64 10.55 5.85
CA SER A 53 11.26 11.47 6.79
C SER A 53 12.07 12.47 5.97
N VAL A 54 11.59 13.72 5.90
CA VAL A 54 12.22 14.82 5.14
C VAL A 54 13.64 15.17 5.64
N GLY A 55 14.14 14.45 6.66
CA GLY A 55 15.47 14.61 7.24
C GLY A 55 16.59 13.76 6.62
N ASP A 56 16.32 12.78 5.75
CA ASP A 56 17.35 11.87 5.20
C ASP A 56 17.74 12.18 3.74
N ILE A 57 17.64 13.44 3.32
CA ILE A 57 18.32 13.89 2.10
C ILE A 57 19.82 14.00 2.42
N ARG A 58 20.53 12.86 2.44
CA ARG A 58 21.99 12.84 2.38
C ARG A 58 22.40 13.32 0.98
N VAL A 59 22.67 14.62 0.86
CA VAL A 59 23.39 15.15 -0.31
C VAL A 59 24.79 14.55 -0.28
N VAL A 60 25.03 13.53 -1.10
CA VAL A 60 26.38 13.04 -1.38
C VAL A 60 27.02 14.08 -2.28
N VAL A 61 27.70 15.06 -1.69
CA VAL A 61 28.57 15.97 -2.43
C VAL A 61 29.84 15.20 -2.74
N ASP A 62 29.91 14.64 -3.95
CA ASP A 62 31.14 14.05 -4.47
C ASP A 62 32.14 15.19 -4.72
N TYR A 63 33.04 15.42 -3.77
CA TYR A 63 34.12 16.39 -3.91
C TYR A 63 35.15 15.81 -4.88
N VAL A 64 34.86 15.86 -6.18
CA VAL A 64 35.89 15.70 -7.21
C VAL A 64 36.72 16.97 -7.20
N GLY A 65 37.59 17.08 -6.20
CA GLY A 65 38.70 18.02 -6.20
C GLY A 65 39.54 17.70 -7.42
N LYS A 66 39.33 18.45 -8.51
CA LYS A 66 40.30 18.54 -9.59
C LYS A 66 41.61 18.98 -8.95
N CYS A 67 42.55 18.06 -8.78
CA CYS A 67 43.95 18.40 -8.58
C CYS A 67 44.44 19.06 -9.87
N GLU A 68 44.25 20.38 -9.97
CA GLU A 68 45.05 21.23 -10.84
C GLU A 68 46.32 21.63 -10.08
N GLY A 69 47.49 21.27 -10.63
CA GLY A 69 48.83 21.71 -10.22
C GLY A 69 49.43 20.93 -9.03
N SER A 70 50.70 20.58 -8.97
CA SER A 70 51.86 21.31 -9.51
C SER A 70 53.16 20.48 -9.48
N VAL A 71 54.07 20.88 -10.40
CA VAL A 71 55.54 20.67 -10.50
C VAL A 71 56.06 19.31 -10.97
#